data_AF-A0A9P6BIN5-F1
#
_entry.id   AF-A0A9P6BIN5-F1
#
_cell.length_a   1.000
_cell.length_b   1.000
_cell.length_c   1.000
_cell.angle_alpha   90.00
_cell.angle_beta   90.00
_cell.angle_gamma   90.00
#
_symmetry.space_group_name_H-M   'P 1'
#
loop_
_entity.id
_entity.type
_entity.pdbx_description
1 polymer ?
#
loop_
_entity_poly.entity_id
_entity_poly.type
_entity_poly.pdbx_seq_one_letter_code
_entity_poly.pdbx_strand_id
1 'polypeptide(L)'
;MVSNNKRHTMKSIKNKDMIHPSSRKAQQVMRVVLRKDRLEQRQKTRAATSFTLSDRILWFRHAVPDDVVTLTGEQHHELIEEYLARFNEEYESLIALHRPGKVRPKASREDMLTIIMAKERQEYASGF
;
A
#
# COMPACT_ATOMS: atom_id res chain seq x y z
N MET A 1 40.54 17.35 4.07
CA MET A 1 40.25 16.05 4.72
C MET A 1 39.07 15.40 4.02
N VAL A 2 39.30 14.35 3.23
CA VAL A 2 38.21 13.61 2.56
C VAL A 2 37.48 12.80 3.63
N SER A 3 36.20 13.08 3.87
CA SER A 3 35.41 12.26 4.79
C SER A 3 35.31 10.85 4.21
N ASN A 4 35.84 9.87 4.94
CA ASN A 4 35.81 8.47 4.53
C ASN A 4 34.39 7.93 4.68
N ASN A 5 33.55 8.15 3.66
CA ASN A 5 32.11 7.87 3.67
C ASN A 5 31.81 6.36 3.46
N LYS A 6 32.57 5.49 4.13
CA LYS A 6 32.40 4.04 4.04
C LYS A 6 31.10 3.63 4.75
N ARG A 7 30.22 2.99 3.99
CA ARG A 7 28.96 2.45 4.51
C ARG A 7 29.25 1.26 5.42
N HIS A 8 29.10 1.44 6.73
CA HIS A 8 29.20 0.33 7.68
C HIS A 8 28.03 -0.64 7.50
N THR A 9 28.33 -1.93 7.50
CA THR A 9 27.37 -3.02 7.50
C THR A 9 27.49 -3.79 8.82
N MET A 10 26.48 -4.60 9.17
CA MET A 10 26.53 -5.40 10.40
C MET A 10 27.74 -6.33 10.44
N LYS A 11 28.19 -6.83 9.27
CA LYS A 11 29.38 -7.67 9.12
C LYS A 11 30.70 -6.91 9.35
N SER A 12 30.70 -5.59 9.12
CA SER A 12 31.89 -4.74 9.27
C SER A 12 32.17 -4.38 10.74
N ILE A 13 31.20 -4.54 11.65
CA ILE A 13 31.35 -4.18 13.06
C ILE A 13 31.78 -5.42 13.86
N LYS A 14 33.05 -5.48 14.25
CA LYS A 14 33.61 -6.58 15.08
C LYS A 14 33.07 -6.52 16.53
N ASN A 15 33.08 -7.64 17.26
CA ASN A 15 32.73 -7.73 18.69
C ASN A 15 31.41 -7.01 19.03
N LYS A 16 30.33 -7.34 18.33
CA LYS A 16 29.03 -6.68 18.46
C LYS A 16 28.27 -7.06 19.74
N ASP A 17 28.55 -8.25 20.28
CA ASP A 17 27.80 -8.85 21.39
C ASP A 17 28.30 -8.41 22.78
N MET A 18 29.49 -7.80 22.86
CA MET A 18 30.11 -7.31 24.10
C MET A 18 30.39 -5.80 24.02
N ILE A 19 29.38 -5.00 23.66
CA ILE A 19 29.51 -3.56 23.50
C ILE A 19 28.75 -2.83 24.61
N HIS A 20 29.39 -1.85 25.25
CA HIS A 20 28.70 -0.94 26.16
C HIS A 20 27.67 -0.06 25.39
N PRO A 21 26.41 0.09 25.88
CA PRO A 21 25.34 0.76 25.15
C PRO A 21 25.65 2.20 24.71
N SER A 22 26.41 2.96 25.50
CA SER A 22 26.77 4.34 25.18
C SER A 22 28.02 4.48 24.30
N SER A 23 28.66 3.37 23.92
CA SER A 23 29.90 3.42 23.14
C SER A 23 29.65 3.87 21.68
N ARG A 24 30.69 4.44 21.06
CA ARG A 24 30.67 4.80 19.62
C ARG A 24 30.31 3.61 18.72
N LYS A 25 30.68 2.39 19.14
CA LYS A 25 30.42 1.15 18.41
C LYS A 25 28.94 0.74 18.50
N ALA A 26 28.31 0.92 19.66
CA ALA A 26 26.86 0.72 19.81
C ALA A 26 26.08 1.69 18.91
N GLN A 27 26.50 2.97 18.87
CA GLN A 27 25.90 3.95 17.95
C GLN A 27 26.11 3.58 16.47
N GLN A 28 27.23 2.96 16.11
CA GLN A 28 27.44 2.43 14.75
C GLN A 28 26.46 1.30 14.44
N VAL A 29 26.29 0.33 15.35
CA VAL A 29 25.32 -0.77 15.19
C VAL A 29 23.91 -0.20 15.03
N MET A 30 23.49 0.70 15.92
CA MET A 30 22.17 1.33 15.87
C MET A 30 21.91 2.04 14.53
N ARG A 31 22.90 2.78 14.00
CA ARG A 31 22.77 3.42 12.68
C ARG A 31 22.58 2.42 11.55
N VAL A 32 23.25 1.26 11.62
CA VAL A 32 23.08 0.20 10.61
C VAL A 32 21.70 -0.42 10.70
N VAL A 33 21.21 -0.71 11.91
CA VAL A 33 19.86 -1.24 12.14
C VAL A 33 18.80 -0.27 11.64
N LEU A 34 18.82 0.99 12.10
CA LEU A 34 17.86 2.00 11.67
C LEU A 34 17.87 2.22 10.16
N ARG A 35 19.05 2.12 9.52
CA ARG A 35 19.13 2.20 8.07
C ARG A 35 18.47 0.99 7.40
N LYS A 36 18.72 -0.22 7.92
CA LYS A 36 18.12 -1.45 7.41
C LYS A 36 16.59 -1.36 7.52
N ASP A 37 16.06 -0.93 8.67
CA ASP A 37 14.62 -0.77 8.90
C ASP A 37 14.00 0.23 7.91
N ARG A 38 14.67 1.36 7.65
CA ARG A 38 14.22 2.32 6.63
C ARG A 38 14.20 1.73 5.22
N LEU A 39 15.20 0.91 4.88
CA LEU A 39 15.27 0.27 3.56
C LEU A 39 14.17 -0.79 3.41
N GLU A 40 13.95 -1.59 4.44
CA GLU A 40 12.86 -2.57 4.47
C GLU A 40 11.49 -1.89 4.40
N GLN A 41 11.29 -0.79 5.13
CA GLN A 41 10.05 -0.03 5.06
C GLN A 41 9.81 0.52 3.65
N ARG A 42 10.84 1.09 3.01
CA ARG A 42 10.74 1.55 1.60
C ARG A 42 10.42 0.40 0.65
N GLN A 43 11.03 -0.76 0.84
CA GLN A 43 10.74 -1.94 0.03
C GLN A 43 9.30 -2.39 0.21
N LYS A 44 8.79 -2.44 1.44
CA LYS A 44 7.38 -2.77 1.74
C LYS A 44 6.42 -1.79 1.08
N THR A 45 6.67 -0.48 1.21
CA THR A 45 5.84 0.54 0.56
C THR A 45 5.84 0.37 -0.96
N ARG A 46 7.02 0.15 -1.58
CA ARG A 46 7.12 -0.09 -3.03
C ARG A 46 6.39 -1.36 -3.46
N ALA A 47 6.53 -2.44 -2.70
CA ALA A 47 5.84 -3.69 -2.98
C ALA A 47 4.31 -3.53 -2.90
N ALA A 48 3.82 -2.80 -1.88
CA ALA A 48 2.40 -2.51 -1.74
C ALA A 48 1.85 -1.67 -2.91
N THR A 49 2.58 -0.62 -3.34
CA THR A 49 2.14 0.19 -4.48
C THR A 49 2.15 -0.61 -5.79
N SER A 50 3.18 -1.45 -6.01
CA SER A 50 3.26 -2.31 -7.20
C SER A 50 2.17 -3.37 -7.19
N PHE A 51 1.82 -3.91 -6.02
CA PHE A 51 0.72 -4.86 -5.88
C PHE A 51 -0.62 -4.23 -6.27
N THR A 52 -0.96 -3.06 -5.71
CA THR A 52 -2.22 -2.36 -6.05
C THR A 52 -2.33 -2.06 -7.55
N LEU A 53 -1.24 -1.64 -8.20
CA LEU A 53 -1.24 -1.42 -9.65
C LEU A 53 -1.45 -2.72 -10.43
N SER A 54 -0.77 -3.79 -10.02
CA SER A 54 -0.87 -5.09 -10.70
C SER A 54 -2.28 -5.69 -10.55
N ASP A 55 -2.87 -5.57 -9.37
CA ASP A 55 -4.23 -6.02 -9.06
C ASP A 55 -5.26 -5.26 -9.91
N ARG A 56 -5.12 -3.93 -10.01
CA ARG A 56 -5.94 -3.09 -10.89
C ARG A 56 -5.84 -3.54 -12.35
N ILE A 57 -4.62 -3.69 -12.88
CA ILE A 57 -4.41 -4.15 -14.27
C ILE A 57 -5.01 -5.53 -14.50
N LEU A 58 -4.83 -6.44 -13.53
CA LEU A 58 -5.36 -7.79 -13.62
C LEU A 58 -6.89 -7.81 -13.66
N TRP A 59 -7.54 -6.98 -12.82
CA TRP A 59 -8.98 -6.81 -12.85
C TRP A 59 -9.46 -6.35 -14.23
N PHE A 60 -8.84 -5.31 -14.79
CA PHE A 60 -9.16 -4.79 -16.12
C PHE A 60 -8.95 -5.84 -17.23
N ARG A 61 -7.89 -6.63 -17.13
CA ARG A 61 -7.59 -7.70 -18.08
C ARG A 61 -8.67 -8.79 -18.10
N HIS A 62 -9.28 -9.08 -16.96
CA HIS A 62 -10.35 -10.08 -16.84
C HIS A 62 -11.75 -9.52 -17.14
N ALA A 63 -11.97 -8.22 -16.92
CA ALA A 63 -13.22 -7.55 -17.26
C ALA A 63 -13.39 -7.42 -18.78
N VAL A 64 -12.30 -7.26 -19.53
CA VAL A 64 -12.32 -7.17 -20.99
C VAL A 64 -12.28 -8.58 -21.62
N PRO A 65 -13.27 -8.95 -22.46
CA PRO A 65 -13.24 -10.17 -23.24
C PRO A 65 -12.06 -10.24 -24.23
N ASP A 66 -11.50 -11.43 -24.46
CA ASP A 66 -10.30 -11.63 -25.29
C ASP A 66 -10.50 -11.29 -26.77
N ASP A 67 -11.74 -11.22 -27.25
CA ASP A 67 -12.12 -10.90 -28.62
C ASP A 67 -12.19 -9.39 -28.89
N VAL A 68 -12.19 -8.56 -27.85
CA VAL A 68 -12.25 -7.11 -27.97
C VAL A 68 -10.86 -6.54 -28.22
N VAL A 69 -10.62 -6.07 -29.45
CA VAL A 69 -9.33 -5.48 -29.86
C VAL A 69 -9.20 -4.01 -29.42
N THR A 70 -10.32 -3.28 -29.41
CA THR A 70 -10.36 -1.86 -29.07
C THR A 70 -11.65 -1.51 -28.34
N LEU A 71 -11.56 -0.68 -27.31
CA LEU A 71 -12.72 -0.10 -26.63
C LEU A 71 -12.96 1.33 -27.10
N THR A 72 -14.22 1.74 -27.21
CA THR A 72 -14.60 3.16 -27.40
C THR A 72 -14.42 3.94 -26.09
N GLY A 73 -14.39 5.27 -26.15
CA GLY A 73 -14.27 6.10 -24.94
C GLY A 73 -15.40 5.83 -23.93
N GLU A 74 -16.63 5.64 -24.40
CA GLU A 74 -17.79 5.30 -23.56
C GLU A 74 -17.60 3.95 -22.86
N GLN A 75 -17.16 2.92 -23.60
CA GLN A 75 -16.88 1.60 -23.02
C GLN A 75 -15.76 1.64 -21.98
N HIS A 76 -14.75 2.50 -22.14
CA HIS A 76 -13.74 2.69 -21.09
C HIS A 76 -14.36 3.26 -19.82
N HIS A 77 -15.24 4.26 -19.93
CA HIS A 77 -15.91 4.86 -18.77
C HIS A 77 -16.83 3.86 -18.07
N GLU A 78 -17.61 3.08 -18.82
CA GLU A 78 -18.45 2.01 -18.26
C GLU A 78 -17.63 0.99 -17.46
N LEU A 79 -16.49 0.58 -18.02
CA LEU A 79 -15.63 -0.42 -17.42
C LEU A 79 -14.89 0.13 -16.18
N ILE A 80 -14.52 1.42 -16.18
CA ILE A 80 -14.01 2.09 -14.97
C ILE A 80 -15.11 2.20 -13.90
N GLU A 81 -16.35 2.53 -14.27
CA GLU A 81 -17.47 2.58 -13.32
C GLU A 81 -17.74 1.21 -12.68
N GLU A 82 -17.65 0.13 -13.46
CA GLU A 82 -17.74 -1.23 -12.94
C GLU A 82 -16.60 -1.54 -11.95
N TYR A 83 -15.36 -1.12 -12.26
CA TYR A 83 -14.24 -1.24 -11.32
C TYR A 83 -14.52 -0.49 -10.02
N LEU A 84 -15.01 0.76 -10.09
CA LEU A 84 -15.32 1.58 -8.93
C LEU A 84 -16.47 1.00 -8.09
N ALA A 85 -17.40 0.28 -8.72
CA ALA A 85 -18.55 -0.33 -8.06
C ALA A 85 -18.25 -1.69 -7.39
N ARG A 86 -17.05 -2.27 -7.59
CA ARG A 86 -16.70 -3.63 -7.12
C ARG A 86 -16.88 -3.87 -5.61
N PHE A 87 -16.82 -2.82 -4.79
CA PHE A 87 -16.99 -2.91 -3.35
C PHE A 87 -18.39 -2.55 -2.86
N ASN A 88 -19.31 -2.13 -3.74
CA ASN A 88 -20.63 -1.66 -3.33
C ASN A 88 -21.40 -2.77 -2.60
N GLU A 89 -21.40 -4.00 -3.12
CA GLU A 89 -22.09 -5.13 -2.50
C GLU A 89 -21.51 -5.44 -1.09
N GLU A 90 -20.17 -5.50 -0.96
CA GLU A 90 -19.52 -5.71 0.33
C GLU A 90 -19.88 -4.58 1.31
N TYR A 91 -19.82 -3.34 0.85
CA TYR A 91 -20.11 -2.16 1.65
C TYR A 91 -21.57 -2.11 2.12
N GLU A 92 -22.52 -2.38 1.22
CA GLU A 92 -23.95 -2.46 1.54
C GLU A 92 -24.24 -3.58 2.55
N SER A 93 -23.59 -4.73 2.40
CA SER A 93 -23.70 -5.82 3.37
C SER A 93 -23.24 -5.38 4.77
N LEU A 94 -22.13 -4.65 4.87
CA LEU A 94 -21.60 -4.14 6.14
C LEU A 94 -22.53 -3.10 6.77
N ILE A 95 -23.10 -2.20 5.96
CA ILE A 95 -24.10 -1.23 6.43
C ILE A 95 -25.36 -1.95 6.92
N ALA A 96 -25.80 -3.01 6.25
CA ALA A 96 -26.98 -3.76 6.65
C ALA A 96 -26.86 -4.43 8.03
N LEU A 97 -25.63 -4.69 8.51
CA LEU A 97 -25.40 -5.15 9.88
C LEU A 97 -25.67 -4.07 10.93
N HIS A 98 -25.75 -2.79 10.54
CA HIS A 98 -26.06 -1.70 11.45
C HIS A 98 -27.51 -1.79 11.93
N ARG A 99 -27.68 -1.72 13.25
CA ARG A 99 -29.01 -1.69 13.86
C ARG A 99 -29.40 -0.24 14.16
N PRO A 100 -30.60 0.21 13.77
CA PRO A 100 -31.06 1.56 14.06
C PRO A 100 -31.11 1.78 15.58
N GLY A 101 -30.65 2.94 16.05
CA GLY A 101 -30.66 3.32 17.47
C GLY A 101 -29.58 2.68 18.34
N LYS A 102 -28.65 1.89 17.77
CA LYS A 102 -27.49 1.35 18.50
C LYS A 102 -26.19 2.02 18.06
N VAL A 103 -25.21 2.03 18.97
CA VAL A 103 -23.86 2.51 18.66
C VAL A 103 -23.29 1.69 17.49
N ARG A 104 -22.74 2.39 16.49
CA ARG A 104 -22.10 1.78 15.33
C ARG A 104 -21.02 0.78 15.80
N PRO A 105 -21.07 -0.49 15.38
CA PRO A 105 -20.04 -1.46 15.75
C PRO A 105 -18.68 -1.01 15.20
N LYS A 106 -17.57 -1.46 15.80
CA LYS A 106 -16.24 -1.18 15.27
C LYS A 106 -16.07 -1.86 13.90
N ALA A 107 -16.30 -1.11 12.83
CA ALA A 107 -16.30 -1.61 11.46
C ALA A 107 -15.07 -1.12 10.69
N SER A 108 -13.88 -1.60 11.10
CA SER A 108 -12.62 -1.22 10.46
C SER A 108 -12.62 -1.50 8.96
N ARG A 109 -13.32 -2.55 8.51
CA ARG A 109 -13.43 -2.87 7.08
C ARG A 109 -14.27 -1.86 6.32
N GLU A 110 -15.42 -1.47 6.87
CA GLU A 110 -16.27 -0.42 6.31
C GLU A 110 -15.49 0.89 6.17
N ASP A 111 -14.80 1.32 7.23
CA ASP A 111 -13.99 2.54 7.18
C ASP A 111 -12.91 2.48 6.09
N MET A 112 -12.23 1.33 5.95
CA MET A 112 -11.25 1.11 4.88
C MET A 112 -11.87 1.18 3.49
N LEU A 113 -13.03 0.55 3.27
CA LEU A 113 -13.73 0.58 1.99
C LEU A 113 -14.17 2.00 1.64
N THR A 114 -14.74 2.74 2.59
CA THR A 114 -15.13 4.15 2.40
C THR A 114 -13.95 5.00 1.94
N ILE A 115 -12.78 4.84 2.56
CA ILE A 115 -11.57 5.58 2.19
C ILE A 115 -11.10 5.19 0.78
N ILE A 116 -11.11 3.90 0.44
CA ILE A 116 -10.69 3.40 -0.88
C ILE A 116 -11.63 3.93 -1.97
N MET A 117 -12.94 3.75 -1.79
CA MET A 117 -13.96 4.18 -2.76
C MET A 117 -13.91 5.70 -2.99
N ALA A 118 -13.79 6.49 -1.92
CA ALA A 118 -13.67 7.95 -2.04
C ALA A 118 -12.40 8.36 -2.80
N LYS A 119 -11.27 7.70 -2.52
CA LYS A 119 -10.00 7.97 -3.19
C LYS A 119 -10.07 7.64 -4.69
N GLU A 120 -10.59 6.47 -5.05
CA GLU A 120 -10.67 6.06 -6.45
C GLU A 120 -11.69 6.90 -7.25
N ARG A 121 -12.80 7.31 -6.62
CA ARG A 121 -13.75 8.27 -7.21
C ARG A 121 -13.10 9.63 -7.46
N GLN A 122 -12.27 10.11 -6.54
CA GLN A 122 -11.52 11.35 -6.72
C GLN A 122 -10.48 11.21 -7.84
N GLU A 123 -9.77 10.09 -7.92
CA GLU A 123 -8.82 9.76 -8.99
C GLU A 123 -9.54 9.79 -10.36
N TYR A 124 -10.72 9.18 -10.45
CA TYR A 124 -11.51 9.21 -11.68
C TYR A 124 -11.91 10.64 -12.12
N ALA A 125 -12.29 11.50 -11.16
CA ALA A 125 -12.65 12.88 -11.46
C ALA A 125 -11.45 13.76 -11.87
N SER A 126 -10.24 13.47 -11.38
CA SER A 126 -9.03 14.26 -11.65
C SER A 126 -8.14 13.69 -12.76
N GLY A 127 -8.42 12.47 -13.22
CA GLY A 127 -7.65 11.73 -14.22
C GLY A 127 -7.27 10.34 -13.69
N PHE A 128 -7.95 9.32 -14.19
CA PHE A 128 -7.82 7.91 -13.80
C PHE A 128 -6.60 7.21 -14.41
#